data_AF-A0A2M8BDR0-F1
#
_entry.id   AF-A0A2M8BDR0-F1
#
_cell.length_a   1.000
_cell.length_b   1.000
_cell.length_c   1.000
_cell.angle_alpha   90.00
_cell.angle_beta   90.00
_cell.angle_gamma   90.00
#
_symmetry.space_group_name_H-M   'P 1'
#
loop_
_entity.id
_entity.type
_entity.pdbx_description
1 polymer ?
#
loop_
_entity_poly.entity_id
_entity_poly.type
_entity_poly.pdbx_seq_one_letter_code
_entity_poly.pdbx_strand_id
1 'polypeptide(L)'
;MPTSVHPLSDPATAEIDKDLLGVWAVDGEENFTVLHVTEGITGQLEVVMVVHKDKGYELSQLRAFSSHIAGAHCLNIQLIEDAQASPELLFARYELAGGDALKLFLPDAEWLSKAIEDKKLAGEVGRSGDGAMQTIKLTATTDELAKFFEAHSAEMFKETRVLKRMVAK
;
A
#
# COMPACT_ATOMS: atom_id res chain seq x y z
N MET A 1 -1.05 -7.22 -7.61
CA MET A 1 -1.53 -6.07 -6.82
C MET A 1 -1.65 -4.87 -7.76
N PRO A 2 -2.72 -4.08 -7.69
CA PRO A 2 -2.89 -2.89 -8.52
C PRO A 2 -1.82 -1.82 -8.23
N THR A 3 -1.37 -1.13 -9.26
CA THR A 3 -0.43 0.00 -9.17
C THR A 3 -1.06 1.28 -9.70
N SER A 4 -0.46 2.45 -9.44
CA SER A 4 -0.92 3.77 -9.89
C SER A 4 0.22 4.65 -10.34
N VAL A 5 0.01 5.48 -11.36
CA VAL A 5 1.00 6.48 -11.81
C VAL A 5 0.93 7.79 -11.01
N HIS A 6 -0.17 8.01 -10.29
CA HIS A 6 -0.41 9.21 -9.49
C HIS A 6 -0.71 8.82 -8.04
N PRO A 7 -0.31 9.63 -7.05
CA PRO A 7 -0.66 9.38 -5.65
C PRO A 7 -2.11 9.75 -5.36
N LEU A 8 -2.62 9.28 -4.21
CA LEU A 8 -3.93 9.61 -3.65
C LEU A 8 -4.01 11.05 -3.12
N SER A 9 -2.89 11.67 -2.74
CA SER A 9 -2.79 13.09 -2.37
C SER A 9 -1.41 13.66 -2.71
N ASP A 10 -1.26 14.99 -2.60
CA ASP A 10 0.03 15.65 -2.81
C ASP A 10 1.07 15.24 -1.73
N PRO A 11 2.18 14.56 -2.10
CA PRO A 11 3.23 14.19 -1.15
C PRO A 11 3.88 15.38 -0.44
N ALA A 12 3.88 16.58 -1.05
CA ALA A 12 4.48 17.77 -0.44
C ALA A 12 3.69 18.27 0.78
N THR A 13 2.44 17.83 0.92
CA THR A 13 1.55 18.17 2.04
C THR A 13 1.42 17.04 3.06
N ALA A 14 2.08 15.90 2.81
CA ALA A 14 1.98 14.74 3.68
C ALA A 14 2.70 15.00 5.00
N GLU A 15 2.03 14.66 6.09
CA GLU A 15 2.62 14.61 7.43
C GLU A 15 2.93 13.16 7.79
N ILE A 16 4.07 12.94 8.45
CA ILE A 16 4.42 11.62 8.99
C ILE A 16 3.44 11.27 10.10
N ASP A 17 2.70 10.18 9.91
CA ASP A 17 1.99 9.53 11.01
C ASP A 17 3.02 8.79 11.89
N LYS A 18 3.35 9.41 13.03
CA LYS A 18 4.35 8.90 13.97
C LYS A 18 3.95 7.59 14.61
N ASP A 19 2.66 7.28 14.65
CA ASP A 19 2.19 6.03 15.24
C ASP A 19 2.51 4.83 14.33
N LEU A 20 2.82 5.06 13.05
CA LEU A 20 3.32 4.01 12.15
C LEU A 20 4.79 3.64 12.40
N LEU A 21 5.57 4.49 13.07
CA LEU A 21 7.00 4.25 13.31
C LEU A 21 7.21 3.04 14.21
N GLY A 22 8.27 2.28 13.95
CA GLY A 22 8.67 1.11 14.74
C GLY A 22 8.72 -0.17 13.92
N VAL A 23 8.64 -1.30 14.62
CA VAL A 23 8.72 -2.62 13.99
C VAL A 23 7.35 -3.30 14.10
N TRP A 24 6.85 -3.76 12.96
CA TRP A 24 5.57 -4.45 12.84
C TRP A 24 5.79 -5.84 12.29
N ALA A 25 5.07 -6.84 12.79
CA ALA A 25 5.19 -8.20 12.31
C ALA A 25 3.83 -8.86 12.09
N VAL A 26 3.75 -9.70 11.08
CA VAL A 26 2.63 -10.60 10.83
C VAL A 26 3.15 -11.99 10.59
N ASP A 27 2.51 -12.95 11.27
CA ASP A 27 2.74 -14.37 11.09
C ASP A 27 1.67 -14.90 10.13
N GLY A 28 2.11 -15.29 8.93
CA GLY A 28 1.31 -15.98 7.93
C GLY A 28 1.50 -17.49 8.04
N GLU A 29 0.65 -18.26 7.36
CA GLU A 29 0.73 -19.73 7.42
C GLU A 29 2.06 -20.29 6.90
N GLU A 30 2.65 -19.63 5.90
CA GLU A 30 3.88 -20.07 5.20
C GLU A 30 5.05 -19.08 5.32
N ASN A 31 4.80 -17.89 5.86
CA ASN A 31 5.81 -16.84 5.92
C ASN A 31 5.63 -15.94 7.14
N PHE A 32 6.74 -15.40 7.61
CA PHE A 32 6.76 -14.41 8.67
C PHE A 32 7.27 -13.09 8.08
N THR A 33 6.45 -12.04 8.13
CA THR A 33 6.81 -10.74 7.57
C THR A 33 7.07 -9.73 8.67
N VAL A 34 8.18 -9.01 8.58
CA VAL A 34 8.56 -7.90 9.46
C VAL A 34 8.68 -6.63 8.64
N LEU A 35 8.08 -5.54 9.10
CA LEU A 35 8.24 -4.19 8.57
C LEU A 35 8.99 -3.34 9.60
N HIS A 36 10.16 -2.84 9.22
CA HIS A 36 10.85 -1.78 9.95
C HIS A 36 10.47 -0.44 9.34
N VAL A 37 9.69 0.36 10.05
CA VAL A 37 9.17 1.66 9.60
C VAL A 37 9.91 2.78 10.36
N THR A 38 10.59 3.64 9.62
CA THR A 38 11.38 4.75 10.17
C THR A 38 11.05 6.06 9.49
N GLU A 39 11.38 7.17 10.13
CA GLU A 39 11.34 8.50 9.52
C GLU A 39 12.44 8.61 8.45
N GLY A 40 12.03 8.95 7.23
CA GLY A 40 12.92 9.23 6.11
C GLY A 40 13.39 10.68 6.09
N ILE A 41 14.39 10.96 5.24
CA ILE A 41 15.07 12.26 5.18
C ILE A 41 14.15 13.38 4.63
N THR A 42 13.11 13.03 3.87
CA THR A 42 12.25 13.98 3.14
C THR A 42 10.81 14.02 3.66
N GLY A 43 10.59 13.74 4.94
CA GLY A 43 9.23 13.74 5.51
C GLY A 43 8.36 12.56 5.05
N GLN A 44 8.98 11.55 4.45
CA GLN A 44 8.34 10.28 4.08
C GLN A 44 8.72 9.19 5.08
N LEU A 45 7.97 8.10 5.11
CA LEU A 45 8.33 6.87 5.79
C LEU A 45 9.32 6.08 4.91
N GLU A 46 10.40 5.61 5.52
CA GLU A 46 11.27 4.59 4.94
C GLU A 46 10.89 3.25 5.58
N VAL A 47 10.65 2.24 4.75
CA VAL A 47 10.22 0.92 5.20
C VAL A 47 11.15 -0.14 4.65
N VAL A 48 11.69 -0.97 5.54
CA VAL A 48 12.35 -2.22 5.16
C VAL A 48 11.40 -3.37 5.49
N MET A 49 10.94 -4.06 4.45
CA MET A 49 10.13 -5.27 4.58
C MET A 49 11.04 -6.49 4.44
N VAL A 50 10.95 -7.40 5.41
CA VAL A 50 11.62 -8.69 5.38
C VAL A 50 10.55 -9.78 5.43
N VAL A 51 10.48 -10.60 4.39
CA VAL A 51 9.59 -11.76 4.31
C VAL A 51 10.43 -13.01 4.51
N HIS A 52 10.36 -13.61 5.69
CA HIS A 52 10.98 -14.90 5.99
C HIS A 52 10.16 -16.02 5.36
N LYS A 53 10.84 -16.91 4.64
CA LYS A 53 10.28 -18.11 4.00
C LYS A 53 10.97 -19.35 4.56
N ASP A 54 10.48 -20.55 4.22
CA ASP A 54 11.11 -21.82 4.60
C ASP A 54 12.63 -21.87 4.34
N LYS A 55 13.08 -21.24 3.25
CA LYS A 55 14.48 -21.15 2.87
C LYS A 55 14.87 -19.71 2.57
N GLY A 56 15.35 -19.02 3.59
CA GLY A 56 15.91 -17.67 3.47
C GLY A 56 14.88 -16.57 3.67
N TYR A 57 15.13 -15.42 3.07
CA TYR A 57 14.28 -14.24 3.20
C TYR A 57 14.28 -13.44 1.91
N GLU A 58 13.20 -12.71 1.68
CA GLU A 58 13.13 -11.64 0.70
C GLU A 58 13.19 -10.30 1.43
N LEU A 59 13.94 -9.37 0.86
CA LEU A 59 14.06 -8.01 1.37
C LEU A 59 13.53 -7.05 0.32
N SER A 60 12.64 -6.15 0.74
CA SER A 60 12.15 -5.05 -0.07
C SER A 60 12.33 -3.75 0.67
N GLN A 61 12.80 -2.73 -0.04
CA GLN A 61 12.83 -1.36 0.45
C GLN A 61 11.65 -0.62 -0.14
N LEU A 62 10.95 0.15 0.69
CA LEU A 62 9.79 0.93 0.29
C LEU A 62 9.91 2.33 0.84
N ARG A 63 9.41 3.30 0.09
CA ARG A 63 9.05 4.62 0.63
C ARG A 63 7.55 4.72 0.72
N ALA A 64 7.05 5.38 1.75
CA ALA A 64 5.63 5.62 1.87
C ALA A 64 5.31 7.01 2.44
N PHE A 65 4.12 7.52 2.14
CA PHE A 65 3.58 8.68 2.81
C PHE A 65 2.06 8.56 3.00
N SER A 66 1.57 9.20 4.05
CA SER A 66 0.17 9.18 4.43
C SER A 66 -0.69 10.13 3.57
N SER A 67 -1.89 9.66 3.23
CA SER A 67 -2.99 10.51 2.76
C SER A 67 -4.17 10.34 3.70
N HIS A 68 -4.90 11.42 3.97
CA HIS A 68 -6.18 11.39 4.66
C HIS A 68 -7.30 11.75 3.68
N ILE A 69 -8.17 10.79 3.36
CA ILE A 69 -9.26 10.97 2.41
C ILE A 69 -10.55 10.56 3.09
N ALA A 70 -11.51 11.48 3.20
CA ALA A 70 -12.82 11.23 3.80
C ALA A 70 -12.76 10.58 5.21
N GLY A 71 -11.76 10.97 6.01
CA GLY A 71 -11.53 10.41 7.36
C GLY A 71 -10.82 9.05 7.39
N ALA A 72 -10.48 8.46 6.25
CA ALA A 72 -9.69 7.25 6.16
C ALA A 72 -8.19 7.56 6.00
N HIS A 73 -7.36 6.80 6.72
CA HIS A 73 -5.91 6.86 6.58
C HIS A 73 -5.43 5.91 5.49
N CYS A 74 -4.59 6.41 4.59
CA CYS A 74 -4.07 5.66 3.45
C CYS A 74 -2.56 5.84 3.33
N LEU A 75 -1.88 4.86 2.77
CA LEU A 75 -0.49 4.90 2.40
C LEU A 75 -0.36 4.90 0.88
N ASN A 76 0.46 5.81 0.38
CA ASN A 76 1.03 5.76 -0.97
C ASN A 76 2.40 5.15 -0.84
N ILE A 77 2.65 4.02 -1.48
CA ILE A 77 3.84 3.20 -1.26
C ILE A 77 4.58 3.04 -2.58
N GLN A 78 5.87 3.35 -2.61
CA GLN A 78 6.76 3.12 -3.75
C GLN A 78 7.77 2.05 -3.39
N LEU A 79 7.97 1.08 -4.28
CA LEU A 79 9.09 0.15 -4.18
C LEU A 79 10.39 0.86 -4.55
N ILE A 80 11.46 0.53 -3.84
CA ILE A 80 12.81 0.95 -4.17
C ILE A 80 13.57 -0.28 -4.68
N GLU A 81 13.97 -0.25 -5.95
CA GLU A 81 14.74 -1.30 -6.62
C GLU A 81 16.03 -0.68 -7.15
N ASP A 82 17.18 -1.34 -6.92
CA ASP A 82 18.50 -0.85 -7.36
C ASP A 82 18.77 0.63 -7.01
N ALA A 83 18.37 1.04 -5.80
CA ALA A 83 18.45 2.42 -5.29
C ALA A 83 17.63 3.46 -6.06
N GLN A 84 16.66 3.03 -6.87
CA GLN A 84 15.73 3.88 -7.62
C GLN A 84 14.29 3.62 -7.16
N ALA A 85 13.53 4.70 -7.00
CA ALA A 85 12.10 4.58 -6.72
C ALA A 85 11.34 4.17 -7.98
N SER A 86 10.46 3.18 -7.84
CA SER A 86 9.51 2.82 -8.88
C SER A 86 8.66 4.04 -9.25
N PRO A 87 8.41 4.28 -10.55
CA PRO A 87 7.50 5.34 -10.99
C PRO A 87 6.04 5.05 -10.62
N GLU A 88 5.74 3.82 -10.21
CA GLU A 88 4.39 3.40 -9.84
C GLU A 88 4.24 3.26 -8.32
N LEU A 89 3.05 3.60 -7.84
CA LEU A 89 2.66 3.53 -6.45
C LEU A 89 1.71 2.36 -6.20
N LEU A 90 1.82 1.76 -5.03
CA LEU A 90 0.84 0.90 -4.41
C LEU A 90 0.05 1.70 -3.38
N PHE A 91 -1.16 1.25 -3.09
CA PHE A 91 -2.00 1.84 -2.06
C PHE A 91 -2.36 0.81 -0.99
N ALA A 92 -2.46 1.28 0.25
CA ALA A 92 -3.09 0.53 1.34
C ALA A 92 -3.86 1.50 2.22
N ARG A 93 -5.09 1.14 2.60
CA ARG A 93 -5.77 1.82 3.71
C ARG A 93 -5.25 1.21 5.01
N TYR A 94 -5.18 1.99 6.09
CA TYR A 94 -4.80 1.46 7.39
C TYR A 94 -5.64 1.99 8.54
N GLU A 95 -5.66 1.21 9.61
CA GLU A 95 -6.23 1.55 10.90
C GLU A 95 -5.25 1.12 12.01
N LEU A 96 -5.02 2.00 12.97
CA LEU A 96 -4.29 1.67 14.19
C LEU A 96 -5.30 1.34 15.29
N ALA A 97 -5.22 0.13 15.85
CA ALA A 97 -6.06 -0.30 16.96
C ALA A 97 -5.18 -0.45 18.21
N GLY A 98 -5.50 0.29 19.27
CA GLY A 98 -4.85 0.14 20.59
C GLY A 98 -3.35 0.50 20.64
N GLY A 99 -2.78 1.04 19.57
CA GLY A 99 -1.36 1.38 19.45
C GLY A 99 -0.44 0.18 19.21
N ASP A 100 -0.92 -1.05 19.35
CA ASP A 100 -0.16 -2.30 19.22
C ASP A 100 -0.55 -3.13 18.00
N ALA A 101 -1.64 -2.77 17.30
CA ALA A 101 -2.08 -3.43 16.08
C ALA A 101 -2.22 -2.44 14.92
N LEU A 102 -1.59 -2.77 13.79
CA LEU A 102 -1.74 -2.10 12.51
C LEU A 102 -2.55 -3.00 11.59
N LYS A 103 -3.76 -2.56 11.24
CA LYS A 103 -4.59 -3.24 10.26
C LYS A 103 -4.41 -2.58 8.91
N LEU A 104 -3.87 -3.32 7.95
CA LEU A 104 -3.78 -2.90 6.56
C LEU A 104 -4.95 -3.48 5.78
N PHE A 105 -5.52 -2.67 4.91
CA PHE A 105 -6.49 -3.10 3.92
C PHE A 105 -5.87 -2.88 2.54
N LEU A 106 -5.83 -3.92 1.73
CA LEU A 106 -5.21 -3.93 0.41
C LEU A 106 -6.27 -3.79 -0.70
N PRO A 107 -5.92 -3.20 -1.85
CA PRO A 107 -6.84 -3.00 -2.95
C PRO A 107 -7.39 -4.32 -3.51
N ASP A 108 -8.69 -4.40 -3.70
CA ASP A 108 -9.39 -5.50 -4.38
C ASP A 108 -9.16 -5.38 -5.90
N ALA A 109 -8.28 -6.24 -6.42
CA ALA A 109 -7.89 -6.23 -7.83
C ALA A 109 -9.07 -6.52 -8.77
N GLU A 110 -9.92 -7.49 -8.45
CA GLU A 110 -11.06 -7.85 -9.31
C GLU A 110 -12.05 -6.69 -9.39
N TRP A 111 -12.35 -6.07 -8.25
CA TRP A 111 -13.25 -4.92 -8.19
C TRP A 111 -12.69 -3.72 -8.95
N LEU A 112 -11.39 -3.42 -8.79
CA LEU A 112 -10.73 -2.32 -9.51
C LEU A 112 -10.68 -2.57 -11.02
N SER A 113 -10.38 -3.80 -11.45
CA SER A 113 -10.46 -4.18 -12.86
C SER A 113 -11.83 -3.88 -13.42
N LYS A 114 -12.88 -4.28 -12.70
CA LYS A 114 -14.26 -4.03 -13.13
C LYS A 114 -14.58 -2.53 -13.19
N ALA A 115 -14.09 -1.73 -12.25
CA ALA A 115 -14.29 -0.28 -12.28
C ALA A 115 -13.63 0.37 -13.52
N ILE A 116 -12.47 -0.13 -13.93
CA ILE A 116 -11.78 0.32 -15.15
C ILE A 116 -12.53 -0.12 -16.40
N GLU A 117 -12.92 -1.39 -16.48
CA GLU A 117 -13.69 -1.95 -17.61
C GLU A 117 -15.05 -1.26 -17.78
N ASP A 118 -15.72 -0.92 -16.67
CA ASP A 118 -16.97 -0.14 -16.63
C ASP A 118 -16.73 1.37 -16.90
N LYS A 119 -15.49 1.81 -17.12
CA LYS A 119 -15.08 3.22 -17.34
C LYS A 119 -15.42 4.18 -16.20
N LYS A 120 -15.50 3.67 -14.97
CA LYS A 120 -15.72 4.48 -13.75
C LYS A 120 -14.41 5.03 -13.18
N LEU A 121 -13.29 4.41 -13.53
CA LEU A 121 -11.96 4.81 -13.10
C LEU A 121 -11.00 4.70 -14.29
N ALA A 122 -10.17 5.71 -14.51
CA ALA A 122 -9.15 5.65 -15.55
C ALA A 122 -8.02 4.69 -15.14
N GLY A 123 -7.74 3.73 -16.01
CA GLY A 123 -6.69 2.75 -15.81
C GLY A 123 -6.57 1.79 -16.98
N GLU A 124 -5.63 0.87 -16.86
CA GLU A 124 -5.30 -0.15 -17.83
C GLU A 124 -5.35 -1.52 -17.15
N VAL A 125 -5.91 -2.49 -17.87
CA VAL A 125 -5.97 -3.88 -17.45
C VAL A 125 -5.21 -4.72 -18.47
N GLY A 126 -4.08 -5.28 -18.06
CA GLY A 126 -3.34 -6.26 -18.84
C GLY A 126 -3.71 -7.68 -18.41
N ARG A 127 -3.69 -8.62 -19.36
CA ARG A 127 -3.85 -10.05 -19.09
C ARG A 127 -2.70 -10.80 -19.74
N SER A 128 -2.06 -11.72 -19.02
CA SER A 128 -1.10 -12.65 -19.62
C SER A 128 -1.78 -13.51 -20.68
N GLY A 129 -1.02 -14.03 -21.64
CA GLY A 129 -1.55 -14.81 -22.77
C GLY A 129 -2.28 -16.10 -22.38
N ASP A 130 -2.06 -16.60 -21.17
CA ASP A 130 -2.76 -17.74 -20.55
C ASP A 130 -3.93 -17.33 -19.64
N GLY A 131 -4.19 -16.03 -19.50
CA GLY A 131 -5.23 -15.46 -18.63
C GLY A 131 -4.96 -15.60 -17.13
N ALA A 132 -3.81 -16.14 -16.71
CA ALA A 132 -3.53 -16.47 -15.32
C ALA A 132 -3.10 -15.24 -14.48
N MET A 133 -2.51 -14.23 -15.11
CA MET A 133 -2.02 -13.04 -14.43
C MET A 133 -2.66 -11.78 -15.00
N GLN A 134 -3.29 -11.01 -14.11
CA GLN A 134 -3.86 -9.72 -14.42
C GLN A 134 -2.97 -8.61 -13.86
N THR A 135 -2.57 -7.67 -14.72
CA THR A 135 -1.92 -6.43 -14.30
C THR A 135 -2.97 -5.31 -14.31
N ILE A 136 -2.97 -4.49 -13.26
CA ILE A 136 -3.90 -3.38 -13.12
C ILE A 136 -3.08 -2.14 -12.82
N LYS A 137 -3.19 -1.14 -13.70
CA LYS A 137 -2.46 0.12 -13.59
C LYS A 137 -3.45 1.28 -13.64
N LEU A 138 -3.56 2.03 -12.56
CA LEU A 138 -4.41 3.21 -12.46
C LEU A 138 -3.71 4.39 -13.13
N THR A 139 -4.44 5.07 -14.01
CA THR A 139 -3.96 6.25 -14.76
C THR A 139 -4.76 7.51 -14.45
N ALA A 140 -5.80 7.39 -13.62
CA ALA A 140 -6.54 8.52 -13.06
C ALA A 140 -5.61 9.49 -12.33
N THR A 141 -5.88 10.78 -12.48
CA THR A 141 -5.16 11.85 -11.78
C THR A 141 -5.34 11.76 -10.27
N THR A 142 -4.49 12.44 -9.49
CA THR A 142 -4.63 12.50 -8.02
C THR A 142 -6.03 12.94 -7.58
N ASP A 143 -6.61 13.97 -8.22
CA ASP A 143 -7.96 14.46 -7.87
C ASP A 143 -9.06 13.45 -8.19
N GLU A 144 -8.95 12.74 -9.31
CA GLU A 144 -9.90 11.70 -9.70
C GLU A 144 -9.79 10.50 -8.77
N LEU A 145 -8.57 10.07 -8.44
CA LEU A 145 -8.31 9.00 -7.48
C LEU A 145 -8.88 9.34 -6.11
N ALA A 146 -8.61 10.56 -5.59
CA ALA A 146 -9.10 10.98 -4.28
C ALA A 146 -10.62 10.95 -4.20
N LYS A 147 -11.32 11.48 -5.22
CA LYS A 147 -12.79 11.45 -5.30
C LYS A 147 -13.34 10.04 -5.42
N PHE A 148 -12.71 9.22 -6.25
CA PHE A 148 -13.13 7.83 -6.44
C PHE A 148 -12.96 7.04 -5.13
N PHE A 149 -11.87 7.27 -4.42
CA PHE A 149 -11.57 6.66 -3.14
C PHE A 149 -12.57 7.08 -2.05
N GLU A 150 -12.89 8.37 -1.96
CA GLU A 150 -13.90 8.91 -1.05
C GLU A 150 -15.26 8.22 -1.25
N ALA A 151 -15.65 7.96 -2.49
CA ALA A 151 -16.93 7.33 -2.81
C ALA A 151 -16.96 5.80 -2.60
N HIS A 152 -15.81 5.13 -2.65
CA HIS A 152 -15.73 3.66 -2.77
C HIS A 152 -14.70 2.98 -1.87
N SER A 153 -14.25 3.66 -0.80
CA SER A 153 -13.16 3.15 0.06
C SER A 153 -13.44 1.75 0.63
N ALA A 154 -14.69 1.47 1.02
CA ALA A 154 -15.05 0.18 1.62
C ALA A 154 -15.00 -0.97 0.60
N GLU A 155 -15.41 -0.72 -0.65
CA GLU A 155 -15.44 -1.70 -1.72
C GLU A 155 -14.05 -1.92 -2.34
N MET A 156 -13.26 -0.85 -2.43
CA MET A 156 -11.91 -0.87 -2.98
C MET A 156 -10.94 -1.65 -2.09
N PHE A 157 -11.15 -1.69 -0.77
CA PHE A 157 -10.20 -2.28 0.19
C PHE A 157 -10.81 -3.42 1.01
N LYS A 158 -10.78 -4.64 0.48
CA LYS A 158 -11.37 -5.82 1.15
C LYS A 158 -10.38 -6.73 1.83
N GLU A 159 -9.19 -6.90 1.25
CA GLU A 159 -8.20 -7.81 1.80
C GLU A 159 -7.57 -7.20 3.05
N THR A 160 -7.64 -7.89 4.18
CA THR A 160 -7.06 -7.39 5.43
C THR A 160 -5.82 -8.14 5.84
N ARG A 161 -4.85 -7.42 6.40
CA ARG A 161 -3.72 -7.96 7.16
C ARG A 161 -3.64 -7.25 8.50
N VAL A 162 -3.36 -7.98 9.56
CA VAL A 162 -3.18 -7.42 10.90
C VAL A 162 -1.75 -7.68 11.33
N LEU A 163 -0.98 -6.62 11.49
CA LEU A 163 0.37 -6.66 11.99
C LEU A 163 0.36 -6.26 13.46
N LYS A 164 1.20 -6.91 14.26
CA LYS A 164 1.42 -6.57 15.67
C LYS A 164 2.71 -5.78 15.80
N ARG A 165 2.68 -4.76 16.65
CA ARG A 165 3.89 -4.03 17.01
C ARG A 165 4.82 -4.94 17.79
N MET A 166 6.07 -5.02 17.35
CA MET A 166 7.12 -5.67 18.12
C MET A 166 7.68 -4.67 19.13
N VAL A 167 7.65 -5.04 20.41
CA VAL A 167 8.28 -4.28 21.48
C VAL A 167 9.58 -4.99 21.84
N ALA A 168 10.71 -4.28 21.82
CA ALA A 168 11.95 -4.81 22.36
C ALA A 168 11.74 -5.09 23.85
N LYS A 169 12.01 -6.33 24.28
CA LYS A 169 12.06 -6.68 25.70
C LYS A 169 13.39 -6.26 26.31
#